data_AF-A0ABD7IVL1-F1
#
_entry.id   AF-A0ABD7IVL1-F1
#
_cell.length_a   1.000
_cell.length_b   1.000
_cell.length_c   1.000
_cell.angle_alpha   90.00
_cell.angle_beta   90.00
_cell.angle_gamma   90.00
#
_symmetry.space_group_name_H-M   'P 1'
#
loop_
_entity.id
_entity.type
_entity.pdbx_description
1 polymer ?
#
loop_
_entity_poly.entity_id
_entity_poly.type
_entity_poly.pdbx_seq_one_letter_code
_entity_poly.pdbx_strand_id
1 'polypeptide(L)'
;MGTKDLVVAWNSMDEDDRFELESFEQVVALSYVKNLVSEDESLQFTYANGNQAAIDLFDVERFRYVPHDSHLAQYVRSKAKVDHEWDEQGNVLTNEKENRLLKK
;
A
#
# COMPACT_ATOMS: atom_id res chain seq x y z
N MET A 1 10.58 -12.30 13.43
CA MET A 1 9.87 -12.06 12.16
C MET A 1 9.63 -10.56 12.07
N GLY A 2 10.04 -9.90 10.99
CA GLY A 2 9.80 -8.46 10.84
C GLY A 2 8.31 -8.18 10.73
N THR A 3 7.84 -7.12 11.38
CA THR A 3 6.46 -6.63 11.23
C THR A 3 6.29 -6.10 9.81
N LYS A 4 5.12 -6.34 9.23
CA LYS A 4 4.77 -5.86 7.90
C LYS A 4 3.49 -5.06 7.94
N ASP A 5 3.36 -4.14 7.00
CA ASP A 5 2.19 -3.31 6.81
C ASP A 5 1.55 -3.68 5.47
N LEU A 6 0.21 -3.64 5.43
CA LEU A 6 -0.54 -3.66 4.18
C LEU A 6 -0.81 -2.20 3.80
N VAL A 7 -0.26 -1.77 2.68
CA VAL A 7 -0.53 -0.44 2.12
C VAL A 7 -1.50 -0.59 0.96
N VAL A 8 -2.58 0.19 1.00
CA VAL A 8 -3.65 0.18 -0.01
C VAL A 8 -3.67 1.54 -0.71
N ALA A 9 -3.76 1.51 -2.03
CA ALA A 9 -4.07 2.66 -2.86
C ALA A 9 -5.53 2.54 -3.30
N TRP A 10 -6.36 3.46 -2.80
CA TRP A 10 -7.77 3.51 -3.13
C TRP A 10 -8.00 4.21 -4.47
N ASN A 11 -9.03 3.78 -5.18
CA ASN A 11 -9.59 4.48 -6.33
C ASN A 11 -10.13 5.83 -5.85
N SER A 12 -9.35 6.90 -6.02
CA SER A 12 -9.79 8.26 -5.72
C SER A 12 -10.35 8.90 -6.99
N MET A 13 -11.53 9.52 -6.89
CA MET A 13 -12.13 10.31 -7.98
C MET A 13 -11.58 11.75 -8.02
N ASP A 14 -10.56 12.08 -7.21
CA ASP A 14 -10.10 13.46 -7.11
C ASP A 14 -9.36 13.90 -8.38
N GLU A 15 -9.61 15.16 -8.77
CA GLU A 15 -9.19 15.81 -10.03
C GLU A 15 -7.65 15.90 -10.23
N ASP A 16 -6.86 15.46 -9.25
CA ASP A 16 -5.40 15.59 -9.21
C ASP A 16 -4.62 14.30 -9.58
N ASP A 17 -5.28 13.25 -10.07
CA ASP A 17 -4.68 11.94 -10.44
C ASP A 17 -3.87 11.27 -9.29
N ARG A 18 -4.13 11.64 -8.02
CA ARG A 18 -3.42 11.09 -6.85
C ARG A 18 -4.28 10.06 -6.15
N PHE A 19 -3.72 8.86 -5.96
CA PHE A 19 -4.31 7.82 -5.13
C PHE A 19 -4.29 8.22 -3.65
N GLU A 20 -5.38 7.97 -2.95
CA GLU A 20 -5.38 8.00 -1.48
C GLU A 20 -4.69 6.73 -0.98
N LEU A 21 -3.61 6.91 -0.22
CA LEU A 21 -2.85 5.81 0.37
C LEU A 21 -3.22 5.64 1.83
N GLU A 22 -3.55 4.41 2.22
CA GLU A 22 -3.80 4.02 3.60
C GLU A 22 -2.87 2.87 4.01
N SER A 23 -2.47 2.83 5.28
CA SER A 23 -1.62 1.78 5.84
C SER A 23 -2.34 1.06 6.97
N PHE A 24 -2.44 -0.26 6.85
CA PHE A 24 -2.88 -1.18 7.89
C PHE A 24 -1.64 -1.82 8.52
N GLU A 25 -1.29 -1.37 9.73
CA GLU A 25 0.00 -1.68 10.33
C GLU A 25 0.03 -3.00 11.08
N GLN A 26 1.22 -3.62 11.17
CA GLN A 26 1.46 -4.86 11.93
C GLN A 26 0.55 -6.02 11.48
N VAL A 27 0.32 -6.14 10.18
CA VAL A 27 -0.36 -7.28 9.58
C VAL A 27 0.56 -8.49 9.60
N VAL A 28 0.03 -9.62 10.08
CA VAL A 28 0.78 -10.89 10.22
C VAL A 28 0.29 -11.98 9.29
N ALA A 29 -0.92 -11.85 8.75
CA ALA A 29 -1.48 -12.73 7.73
C ALA A 29 -2.32 -11.90 6.76
N LEU A 30 -2.19 -12.22 5.46
CA LEU A 30 -2.91 -11.56 4.37
C LEU A 30 -3.37 -12.65 3.39
N SER A 31 -4.64 -12.60 3.00
CA SER A 31 -5.25 -13.52 2.04
C SER A 31 -6.05 -12.74 1.01
N TYR A 32 -5.95 -13.17 -0.25
CA TYR A 32 -6.85 -12.75 -1.31
C TYR A 32 -8.00 -13.76 -1.40
N VAL A 33 -9.24 -13.28 -1.34
CA VAL A 33 -10.43 -14.13 -1.36
C VAL A 33 -11.35 -13.69 -2.48
N LYS A 34 -11.71 -14.63 -3.36
CA LYS A 34 -12.68 -14.45 -4.44
C LYS A 34 -13.93 -15.27 -4.18
N ASN A 35 -15.09 -14.61 -4.17
CA ASN A 35 -16.38 -15.28 -4.17
C ASN A 35 -16.71 -15.74 -5.60
N LEU A 36 -16.92 -17.03 -5.80
CA LEU A 36 -17.21 -17.57 -7.13
C LEU A 36 -18.67 -17.41 -7.57
N VAL A 37 -19.57 -17.07 -6.65
CA VAL A 37 -21.00 -16.89 -6.92
C VAL A 37 -21.32 -15.42 -7.20
N SER A 38 -20.83 -14.51 -6.36
CA SER A 38 -21.03 -13.07 -6.57
C SER A 38 -19.93 -12.41 -7.39
N GLU A 39 -18.82 -13.12 -7.64
CA GLU A 39 -17.60 -12.61 -8.29
C GLU A 39 -16.84 -11.55 -7.49
N ASP A 40 -17.31 -11.16 -6.30
CA ASP A 40 -16.66 -10.19 -5.41
C ASP A 40 -15.27 -10.66 -4.96
N GLU A 41 -14.35 -9.71 -4.82
CA GLU A 41 -12.97 -9.96 -4.42
C GLU A 41 -12.63 -9.11 -3.18
N SER A 42 -11.89 -9.69 -2.24
CA SER A 42 -11.53 -9.01 -0.99
C SER A 42 -10.14 -9.38 -0.51
N LEU A 43 -9.52 -8.46 0.23
CA LEU A 43 -8.35 -8.73 1.06
C LEU A 43 -8.81 -9.01 2.48
N GLN A 44 -8.42 -10.15 3.02
CA GLN A 44 -8.65 -10.50 4.42
C GLN A 44 -7.32 -10.55 5.15
N PHE A 45 -7.22 -9.89 6.30
CA PHE A 45 -5.96 -9.80 7.02
C PHE A 45 -6.14 -9.82 8.53
N THR A 46 -5.08 -10.28 9.20
CA THR A 46 -5.00 -10.39 10.66
C THR A 46 -3.86 -9.52 11.17
N TYR A 47 -4.14 -8.73 12.19
CA TYR A 47 -3.18 -7.89 12.88
C TYR A 47 -2.41 -8.70 13.94
N ALA A 48 -1.24 -8.20 14.36
CA ALA A 48 -0.42 -8.83 15.39
C ALA A 48 -1.15 -9.00 16.75
N ASN A 49 -2.15 -8.16 17.03
CA ASN A 49 -3.00 -8.27 18.23
C ASN A 49 -4.11 -9.35 18.09
N GLY A 50 -4.21 -10.04 16.96
CA GLY A 50 -5.21 -11.06 16.67
C GLY A 50 -6.51 -10.54 16.05
N ASN A 51 -6.70 -9.22 15.96
CA ASN A 51 -7.87 -8.64 15.29
C ASN A 51 -7.84 -8.99 13.80
N GLN A 52 -9.03 -9.04 13.20
CA GLN A 52 -9.19 -9.31 11.77
C GLN A 52 -9.96 -8.18 11.11
N ALA A 53 -9.62 -7.91 9.86
CA ALA A 53 -10.33 -6.97 9.00
C ALA A 53 -10.38 -7.50 7.57
N ALA A 54 -11.29 -6.93 6.79
CA ALA A 54 -11.41 -7.20 5.37
C ALA A 54 -11.64 -5.90 4.61
N ILE A 55 -11.12 -5.84 3.39
CA ILE A 55 -11.30 -4.75 2.44
C ILE A 55 -11.89 -5.33 1.16
N ASP A 56 -12.98 -4.73 0.70
CA ASP A 56 -13.53 -4.98 -0.63
C ASP A 56 -12.57 -4.39 -1.68
N LEU A 57 -12.23 -5.18 -2.70
CA LEU A 57 -11.31 -4.76 -3.75
C LEU A 57 -11.96 -3.89 -4.84
N PHE A 58 -13.28 -3.70 -4.82
CA PHE A 58 -13.98 -2.85 -5.79
C PHE A 58 -13.39 -1.42 -5.85
N ASP A 59 -13.08 -0.84 -4.69
CA ASP A 59 -12.52 0.52 -4.56
C ASP A 59 -10.98 0.53 -4.45
N VAL A 60 -10.31 -0.60 -4.67
CA VAL A 60 -8.85 -0.71 -4.53
C VAL A 60 -8.19 -0.74 -5.91
N GLU A 61 -7.36 0.25 -6.20
CA GLU A 61 -6.53 0.25 -7.43
C GLU A 61 -5.41 -0.80 -7.29
N ARG A 62 -4.69 -0.74 -6.17
CA ARG A 62 -3.54 -1.62 -5.90
C ARG A 62 -3.22 -1.70 -4.41
N PHE A 63 -2.53 -2.76 -4.01
CA PHE A 63 -2.04 -2.93 -2.65
C PHE A 63 -0.61 -3.50 -2.63
N ARG A 64 0.12 -3.29 -1.53
CA ARG A 64 1.45 -3.88 -1.29
C ARG A 64 1.58 -4.36 0.15
N TYR A 65 2.25 -5.49 0.35
CA TYR A 65 2.56 -6.04 1.67
C TYR A 65 4.04 -5.93 1.97
N VAL A 66 4.40 -4.84 2.66
CA VAL A 66 5.78 -4.34 2.77
C VAL A 66 6.29 -4.40 4.21
N PRO A 67 7.62 -4.43 4.44
CA PRO A 67 8.17 -4.22 5.77
C PRO A 67 7.62 -2.94 6.43
N HIS A 68 7.34 -3.02 7.73
CA HIS A 68 6.82 -1.89 8.51
C HIS A 68 7.76 -0.67 8.46
N ASP A 69 9.06 -0.91 8.35
CA ASP A 69 10.11 0.11 8.24
C ASP A 69 10.44 0.52 6.80
N SER A 70 9.73 0.00 5.79
CA SER A 70 9.91 0.39 4.39
C SER A 70 9.64 1.87 4.15
N HIS A 71 10.23 2.43 3.10
CA HIS A 71 10.01 3.83 2.74
C HIS A 71 8.52 4.10 2.43
N LEU A 72 7.84 3.18 1.75
CA LEU A 72 6.40 3.32 1.46
C LEU A 72 5.57 3.42 2.74
N ALA A 73 5.77 2.50 3.70
CA ALA A 73 5.03 2.52 4.96
C ALA A 73 5.28 3.82 5.76
N GLN A 74 6.53 4.28 5.80
CA GLN A 74 6.88 5.56 6.43
C GLN A 74 6.28 6.77 5.71
N TYR A 75 6.28 6.76 4.37
CA TYR A 75 5.71 7.82 3.55
C TYR A 75 4.23 8.02 3.87
N VAL A 76 3.43 6.95 3.85
CA VAL A 76 1.99 7.01 4.15
C VAL A 76 1.74 7.56 5.56
N ARG A 77 2.51 7.11 6.57
CA ARG A 77 2.43 7.66 7.93
C ARG A 77 2.78 9.15 8.00
N SER A 78 3.78 9.59 7.24
CA SER A 78 4.27 10.97 7.27
C SER A 78 3.30 11.97 6.65
N LYS A 79 2.31 11.50 5.88
CA LYS A 79 1.39 12.33 5.08
C LYS A 79 2.13 13.32 4.16
N ALA A 80 3.33 12.94 3.72
CA ALA A 80 4.07 13.70 2.73
C ALA A 80 3.29 13.76 1.40
N LYS A 81 3.54 14.80 0.61
CA LYS A 81 2.90 15.02 -0.70
C LYS A 81 3.89 14.97 -1.88
N VAL A 82 5.01 14.28 -1.69
CA VAL A 82 6.11 14.20 -2.66
C VAL A 82 5.94 12.95 -3.51
N ASP A 83 6.09 13.10 -4.82
CA ASP A 83 5.89 11.99 -5.75
C ASP A 83 7.09 11.04 -5.69
N HIS A 84 6.81 9.76 -5.48
CA HIS A 84 7.80 8.69 -5.40
C HIS A 84 7.26 7.45 -6.13
N GLU A 85 8.19 6.67 -6.68
CA GLU A 85 7.90 5.34 -7.20
C GLU A 85 8.52 4.29 -6.28
N TRP A 86 7.78 3.22 -6.00
CA TRP A 86 8.23 2.15 -5.12
C TRP A 86 8.21 0.79 -5.79
N ASP A 87 9.18 -0.03 -5.41
CA ASP A 87 9.22 -1.45 -5.72
C ASP A 87 8.16 -2.23 -4.92
N GLU A 88 8.10 -3.54 -5.12
CA GLU A 88 7.17 -4.42 -4.40
C GLU A 88 7.41 -4.50 -2.90
N GLN A 89 8.63 -4.18 -2.45
CA GLN A 89 9.04 -4.19 -1.05
C GLN A 89 8.88 -2.81 -0.39
N GLY A 90 8.41 -1.79 -1.12
CA GLY A 90 8.23 -0.45 -0.61
C GLY A 90 9.52 0.38 -0.55
N ASN A 91 10.57 -0.03 -1.27
CA ASN A 91 11.78 0.80 -1.45
C ASN A 91 11.59 1.74 -2.64
N VAL A 92 12.20 2.93 -2.58
CA VAL A 92 12.11 3.90 -3.67
C VAL A 92 12.92 3.42 -4.88
N LEU A 93 12.28 3.35 -6.05
CA LEU A 93 12.91 2.93 -7.31
C LEU A 93 13.82 4.01 -7.90
N THR A 94 13.48 5.29 -7.73
CA THR A 94 14.35 6.42 -8.08
C THR A 94 14.06 7.62 -7.18
N ASN A 95 15.11 8.22 -6.60
CA ASN A 95 14.99 9.50 -5.90
C ASN A 95 15.02 10.63 -6.94
N GLU A 96 14.15 11.64 -6.83
CA GLU A 96 14.19 12.86 -7.67
C GLU A 96 15.60 13.50 -7.75
N LYS A 97 16.46 13.26 -6.75
CA LYS A 97 17.87 13.68 -6.73
C LYS A 97 18.69 13.12 -7.90
N GLU A 98 18.48 11.88 -8.33
CA GLU A 98 19.23 11.30 -9.47
C GLU A 98 18.72 11.85 -10.80
N ASN A 99 17.41 12.09 -10.93
CA ASN A 99 16.83 12.71 -12.12
C ASN A 99 17.30 14.16 -12.35
N ARG A 100 17.64 14.91 -11.29
CA ARG A 100 18.27 16.23 -11.43
C ARG A 100 19.75 16.17 -11.87
N LEU A 101 20.44 15.07 -11.62
CA LEU A 101 21.85 14.88 -12.04
C LEU A 101 21.95 14.38 -13.48
N LEU A 102 20.97 13.61 -13.96
CA LEU A 102 20.91 13.11 -15.34
C LEU A 102 20.39 14.12 -16.37
N LYS A 103 19.85 15.26 -15.92
CA LYS A 103 19.40 16.38 -16.78
C LYS A 103 20.40 17.55 -16.86
N LYS A 104 21.64 17.38 -16.40
CA LYS A 104 22.77 18.31 -16.60
C LYS A 104 23.78 17.70 -17.55
#